data_AF-A0A444X7K6-F1
#
_entry.id   AF-A0A444X7K6-F1
#
_cell.length_a   1.000
_cell.length_b   1.000
_cell.length_c   1.000
_cell.angle_alpha   90.00
_cell.angle_beta   90.00
_cell.angle_gamma   90.00
#
_symmetry.space_group_name_H-M   'P 1'
#
loop_
_entity.id
_entity.type
_entity.pdbx_description
1 polymer ?
#
loop_
_entity_poly.entity_id
_entity_poly.type
_entity_poly.pdbx_seq_one_letter_code
_entity_poly.pdbx_strand_id
1 'polypeptide(L)'
;MAIQINCFHYERIAITLCASHKLGNISTLINFVNDWAAITNHHQDQNHPLPSPSLLDIRMSIFSQGDLSVYQEKPYFGLPKSVYKRFVFEASKIEALKATVAPIHLTRFEAVEALICKCTTSALGLSPNSSLLSTIAVNLCKKMDPPVPNKTLGNMIIFFIFGSGGAGSGSGGSGVGGG
;
A
#
# COMPACT_ATOMS: atom_id res chain seq x y z
N MET A 1 -9.13 11.35 14.66
CA MET A 1 -8.21 12.01 13.71
C MET A 1 -7.68 13.26 14.39
N ALA A 2 -6.40 13.55 14.26
CA ALA A 2 -5.76 14.78 14.72
C ALA A 2 -5.11 15.48 13.52
N ILE A 3 -5.17 16.81 13.50
CA ILE A 3 -4.59 17.65 12.45
C ILE A 3 -3.67 18.66 13.14
N GLN A 4 -2.46 18.81 12.61
CA GLN A 4 -1.48 19.78 13.08
C GLN A 4 -1.03 20.66 11.92
N ILE A 5 -1.07 21.98 12.12
CA ILE A 5 -0.60 22.97 11.15
C ILE A 5 0.65 23.60 11.74
N ASN A 6 1.77 23.49 11.03
CA ASN A 6 3.05 24.05 11.42
C ASN A 6 3.44 25.16 10.45
N CYS A 7 3.62 26.37 10.97
CA CYS A 7 4.08 27.51 10.20
C CYS A 7 5.59 27.70 10.39
N PHE A 8 6.32 27.82 9.28
CA PHE A 8 7.76 28.00 9.23
C PHE A 8 8.09 29.38 8.65
N HIS A 9 9.36 29.77 8.78
CA HIS A 9 9.86 31.04 8.23
C HIS A 9 9.57 31.17 6.72
N TYR A 10 9.30 32.39 6.28
CA TYR A 10 8.85 32.71 4.91
C TYR A 10 7.53 32.04 4.49
N GLU A 11 6.52 32.09 5.36
CA GLU A 11 5.12 31.68 5.03
C GLU A 11 4.97 30.22 4.59
N ARG A 12 5.96 29.36 4.87
CA ARG A 12 5.87 27.94 4.55
C ARG A 12 4.99 27.24 5.58
N ILE A 13 4.02 26.47 5.12
CA ILE A 13 3.10 25.72 5.98
C ILE A 13 3.31 24.22 5.73
N ALA A 14 3.44 23.44 6.80
CA ALA A 14 3.32 21.99 6.75
C ALA A 14 2.08 21.54 7.53
N ILE A 15 1.22 20.79 6.87
CA ILE A 15 0.02 20.20 7.48
C ILE A 15 0.27 18.72 7.69
N THR A 16 0.09 18.24 8.92
CA THR A 16 0.24 16.84 9.29
C THR A 16 -1.10 16.29 9.76
N LEU A 17 -1.45 15.09 9.29
CA LEU A 17 -2.67 14.39 9.66
C LEU A 17 -2.31 13.08 10.34
N CYS A 18 -2.97 12.78 11.45
CA CYS A 18 -2.90 11.51 12.15
C CYS A 18 -4.30 10.90 12.24
N ALA A 19 -4.50 9.76 11.60
CA ALA A 19 -5.77 9.04 11.59
C ALA A 19 -5.57 7.63 12.15
N SER A 20 -6.58 7.12 12.86
CA SER A 20 -6.57 5.71 13.25
C SER A 20 -6.75 4.87 12.00
N HIS A 21 -5.84 3.91 11.79
CA HIS A 21 -5.96 2.93 10.72
C HIS A 21 -7.27 2.11 10.82
N LYS A 22 -7.97 2.09 11.97
CA LYS A 22 -9.29 1.45 12.11
C LYS A 22 -10.39 2.16 11.31
N LEU A 23 -10.23 3.46 11.09
CA LEU A 23 -11.26 4.31 10.46
C LEU A 23 -11.15 4.34 8.93
N GLY A 24 -10.02 3.94 8.35
CA GLY A 24 -9.85 3.90 6.92
C GLY A 24 -8.40 3.69 6.47
N ASN A 25 -8.25 3.32 5.21
CA ASN A 25 -6.95 3.14 4.58
C ASN A 25 -6.43 4.49 4.06
N ILE A 26 -5.24 4.48 3.44
CA ILE A 26 -4.63 5.72 2.91
C ILE A 26 -5.51 6.41 1.84
N SER A 27 -6.33 5.65 1.11
CA SER A 27 -7.27 6.23 0.13
C SER A 27 -8.34 7.07 0.82
N THR A 28 -8.86 6.62 1.97
CA THR A 28 -9.80 7.40 2.80
C THR A 28 -9.17 8.72 3.24
N LEU A 29 -7.90 8.69 3.67
CA LEU A 29 -7.19 9.91 4.09
C LEU A 29 -6.95 10.87 2.92
N ILE A 30 -6.57 10.36 1.74
CA ILE A 30 -6.39 11.17 0.53
C ILE A 30 -7.72 11.83 0.11
N ASN A 31 -8.82 11.07 0.12
CA ASN A 31 -10.14 11.61 -0.19
C ASN A 31 -10.53 12.73 0.78
N PHE A 32 -10.30 12.54 2.08
CA PHE A 32 -10.53 13.59 3.09
C PHE A 32 -9.73 14.86 2.78
N VAL A 33 -8.43 14.74 2.48
CA VAL A 33 -7.59 15.90 2.15
C VAL A 33 -8.06 16.60 0.87
N ASN A 34 -8.45 15.84 -0.15
CA ASN A 34 -8.97 16.40 -1.41
C ASN A 34 -10.31 17.12 -1.19
N ASP A 35 -11.23 16.53 -0.44
CA ASP A 35 -12.53 17.13 -0.14
C ASP A 35 -12.35 18.37 0.76
N TRP A 36 -11.44 18.33 1.73
CA TRP A 36 -11.09 19.50 2.55
C TRP A 36 -10.53 20.64 1.70
N ALA A 37 -9.58 20.35 0.80
CA ALA A 37 -9.02 21.34 -0.12
C ALA A 37 -10.08 21.95 -1.05
N ALA A 38 -10.97 21.10 -1.60
CA ALA A 38 -12.08 21.55 -2.44
C ALA A 38 -13.01 22.50 -1.67
N ILE A 39 -13.43 22.14 -0.45
CA ILE A 39 -14.28 23.00 0.40
C ILE A 39 -13.60 24.33 0.69
N THR A 40 -12.30 24.34 1.03
CA THR A 40 -11.57 25.58 1.31
C THR A 40 -11.40 26.46 0.07
N ASN A 41 -11.30 25.88 -1.12
CA ASN A 41 -11.22 26.61 -2.38
C ASN A 41 -12.58 27.15 -2.84
N HIS A 42 -13.66 26.39 -2.64
CA HIS A 42 -15.02 26.73 -3.09
C HIS A 42 -15.83 27.54 -2.09
N HIS A 43 -15.27 27.92 -0.93
CA HIS A 43 -15.94 28.81 0.03
C HIS A 43 -16.30 30.20 -0.55
N GLN A 44 -15.87 30.49 -1.78
CA GLN A 44 -16.22 31.71 -2.53
C GLN A 44 -17.43 31.52 -3.49
N ASP A 45 -17.89 30.28 -3.73
CA ASP A 45 -18.99 29.95 -4.64
C ASP A 45 -20.09 29.16 -3.89
N GLN A 46 -21.14 29.86 -3.46
CA GLN A 46 -22.25 29.34 -2.62
C GLN A 46 -23.10 28.24 -3.29
N ASN A 47 -22.82 27.86 -4.54
CA ASN A 47 -23.62 26.94 -5.35
C ASN A 47 -22.99 25.55 -5.54
N HIS A 48 -21.81 25.27 -4.95
CA HIS A 48 -21.19 23.96 -5.10
C HIS A 48 -21.73 22.95 -4.06
N PRO A 49 -22.26 21.79 -4.49
CA PRO A 49 -22.65 20.73 -3.57
C PRO A 49 -21.46 20.28 -2.73
N LEU A 50 -21.62 20.26 -1.41
CA LEU A 50 -20.60 19.70 -0.51
C LEU A 50 -20.29 18.25 -0.90
N PRO A 51 -19.01 17.82 -0.88
CA PRO A 51 -18.66 16.43 -1.09
C PRO A 51 -19.37 15.57 -0.04
N SER A 52 -20.38 14.81 -0.45
CA SER A 52 -21.04 13.84 0.42
C SER A 52 -20.21 12.55 0.44
N PRO A 53 -19.71 12.09 1.60
CA PRO A 53 -19.04 10.79 1.65
C PRO A 53 -20.03 9.70 1.27
N SER A 54 -19.71 8.95 0.20
CA SER A 54 -20.52 7.81 -0.22
C SER A 54 -20.37 6.70 0.82
N LEU A 55 -21.39 6.60 1.68
CA LEU A 55 -21.87 5.41 2.39
C LEU A 55 -20.85 4.61 3.20
N LEU A 56 -20.86 4.85 4.52
CA LEU A 56 -20.48 3.86 5.53
C LEU A 56 -21.26 2.52 5.37
N ASP A 57 -22.40 2.58 4.69
CA ASP A 57 -23.36 1.49 4.49
C ASP A 57 -22.83 0.35 3.60
N ILE A 58 -22.06 0.68 2.56
CA ILE A 58 -21.48 -0.30 1.63
C ILE A 58 -20.50 -1.23 2.36
N ARG A 59 -19.74 -0.71 3.33
CA ARG A 59 -18.81 -1.51 4.14
C ARG A 59 -19.56 -2.55 4.98
N MET A 60 -20.62 -2.13 5.67
CA MET A 60 -21.37 -3.02 6.56
C MET A 60 -22.10 -4.13 5.79
N SER A 61 -22.51 -3.85 4.55
CA SER A 61 -23.11 -4.85 3.67
C SER A 61 -22.11 -5.86 3.12
N ILE A 62 -20.89 -5.43 2.75
CA ILE A 62 -19.88 -6.30 2.13
C ILE A 62 -19.08 -7.10 3.16
N PHE A 63 -18.66 -6.43 4.23
CA PHE A 63 -17.85 -7.01 5.30
C PHE A 63 -18.66 -6.93 6.58
N SER A 64 -19.59 -7.89 6.75
CA SER A 64 -20.31 -8.01 8.00
C SER A 64 -19.31 -8.21 9.13
N GLN A 65 -19.41 -7.35 10.14
CA GLN A 65 -18.62 -7.42 11.35
C GLN A 65 -19.18 -8.59 12.17
N GLY A 66 -18.95 -9.83 11.73
CA GLY A 66 -19.32 -11.04 12.48
C GLY A 66 -18.52 -11.14 13.79
N ASP A 67 -18.48 -12.33 14.39
CA ASP A 67 -17.67 -12.62 15.60
C ASP A 67 -16.16 -12.66 15.31
N LEU A 68 -15.64 -11.72 14.52
CA LEU A 68 -14.21 -11.52 14.38
C LEU A 68 -13.67 -10.97 15.69
N SER A 69 -12.74 -11.70 16.30
CA SER A 69 -11.99 -11.24 17.47
C SER A 69 -11.47 -9.83 17.19
N VAL A 70 -11.80 -8.88 18.07
CA VAL A 70 -11.23 -7.53 18.00
C VAL A 70 -9.72 -7.68 17.96
N TYR A 71 -9.10 -7.33 16.83
CA TYR A 71 -7.65 -7.36 16.72
C TYR A 71 -7.10 -6.42 17.79
N GLN A 72 -6.54 -7.02 18.85
CA GLN A 72 -5.91 -6.27 19.91
C GLN A 72 -4.60 -5.75 19.34
N GLU A 73 -4.61 -4.47 18.92
CA GLU A 73 -3.41 -3.77 18.52
C GLU A 73 -2.40 -3.90 19.65
N LYS A 74 -1.32 -4.65 19.41
CA LYS A 74 -0.19 -4.63 20.32
C LYS A 74 0.30 -3.18 20.34
N PRO A 75 0.42 -2.57 21.53
CA PRO A 75 0.94 -1.22 21.60
C PRO A 75 2.33 -1.20 20.94
N TYR A 76 2.64 -0.12 20.21
CA TYR A 76 3.89 0.09 19.48
C TYR A 76 5.11 0.29 20.40
N PHE A 77 5.21 -0.49 21.48
CA PHE A 77 6.38 -0.51 22.36
C PHE A 77 7.40 -1.50 21.79
N GLY A 78 8.62 -1.02 21.54
CA GLY A 78 9.76 -1.88 21.22
C GLY A 78 10.12 -2.03 19.74
N LEU A 79 9.67 -1.14 18.85
CA LEU A 79 10.25 -1.10 17.50
C LEU A 79 11.75 -0.75 17.61
N PRO A 80 12.64 -1.49 16.92
CA PRO A 80 14.05 -1.15 16.91
C PRO A 80 14.24 0.25 16.35
N LYS A 81 15.26 0.97 16.83
CA LYS A 81 15.62 2.29 16.29
C LYS A 81 15.86 2.13 14.79
N SER A 82 15.03 2.78 13.99
CA SER A 82 15.08 2.75 12.54
C SER A 82 15.38 4.14 12.00
N VAL A 83 15.99 4.20 10.82
CA VAL A 83 16.23 5.44 10.09
C VAL A 83 15.33 5.44 8.86
N TYR A 84 14.62 6.54 8.66
CA TYR A 84 13.82 6.76 7.46
C TYR A 84 14.68 7.48 6.41
N LYS A 85 14.76 6.91 5.20
CA LYS A 85 15.42 7.52 4.05
C LYS A 85 14.47 7.55 2.86
N ARG A 86 14.50 8.64 2.09
CA ARG A 86 13.76 8.78 0.83
C ARG A 86 14.66 8.38 -0.33
N PHE A 87 14.27 7.34 -1.06
CA PHE A 87 14.86 6.96 -2.34
C PHE A 87 13.97 7.49 -3.48
N VAL A 88 14.56 8.20 -4.43
CA VAL A 88 13.85 8.76 -5.59
C VAL A 88 14.30 8.01 -6.83
N PHE A 89 13.34 7.43 -7.55
CA PHE A 89 13.57 6.69 -8.78
C PHE A 89 13.08 7.53 -9.97
N GLU A 90 14.04 8.06 -10.73
CA GLU A 90 13.74 8.85 -11.93
C GLU A 90 13.05 8.00 -13.01
N ALA A 91 12.12 8.61 -13.76
CA ALA A 91 11.35 7.91 -14.78
C ALA A 91 12.25 7.20 -15.81
N SER A 92 13.34 7.86 -16.24
CA SER A 92 14.31 7.29 -17.18
C SER A 92 15.04 6.06 -16.62
N LYS A 93 15.31 6.03 -15.31
CA LYS A 93 15.95 4.88 -14.64
C LYS A 93 15.01 3.70 -14.49
N ILE A 94 13.72 3.97 -14.27
CA ILE A 94 12.68 2.94 -14.24
C ILE A 94 12.52 2.30 -15.62
N GLU A 95 12.48 3.10 -16.69
CA GLU A 95 12.40 2.56 -18.05
C GLU A 95 13.65 1.75 -18.42
N ALA A 96 14.85 2.23 -18.04
CA ALA A 96 16.08 1.45 -18.20
C ALA A 96 16.03 0.12 -17.42
N LEU A 97 15.47 0.10 -16.21
CA LEU A 97 15.28 -1.11 -15.43
C LEU A 97 14.29 -2.08 -16.10
N LYS A 98 13.18 -1.59 -16.63
CA LYS A 98 12.20 -2.42 -17.36
C LYS A 98 12.81 -3.04 -18.62
N ALA A 99 13.71 -2.32 -19.31
CA ALA A 99 14.36 -2.81 -20.52
C ALA A 99 15.27 -4.03 -20.28
N THR A 100 15.78 -4.25 -19.06
CA THR A 100 16.68 -5.38 -18.77
C THR A 100 15.97 -6.74 -18.71
N VAL A 101 14.65 -6.75 -18.63
CA VAL A 101 13.82 -7.96 -18.49
C VAL A 101 12.88 -8.15 -19.68
N ALA A 102 13.12 -7.46 -20.80
CA ALA A 102 12.36 -7.66 -22.03
C ALA A 102 12.40 -9.13 -22.48
N PRO A 103 11.28 -9.69 -23.00
CA PRO A 103 10.05 -8.99 -23.43
C PRO A 103 9.00 -8.82 -22.31
N ILE A 104 9.33 -9.03 -21.03
CA ILE A 104 8.35 -8.93 -19.93
C ILE A 104 7.89 -7.48 -19.76
N HIS A 105 6.59 -7.23 -19.92
CA HIS A 105 5.99 -5.91 -19.71
C HIS A 105 5.66 -5.68 -18.23
N LEU A 106 6.61 -5.12 -17.49
CA LEU A 106 6.39 -4.73 -16.09
C LEU A 106 5.73 -3.35 -15.95
N THR A 107 4.88 -3.21 -14.94
CA THR A 107 4.47 -1.90 -14.45
C THR A 107 5.61 -1.19 -13.72
N ARG A 108 5.51 0.14 -13.59
CA ARG A 108 6.44 0.94 -12.78
C ARG A 108 6.57 0.42 -11.34
N PHE A 109 5.44 0.02 -10.75
CA PHE A 109 5.38 -0.47 -9.38
C PHE A 109 6.12 -1.80 -9.25
N GLU A 110 5.85 -2.78 -10.12
CA GLU A 110 6.53 -4.08 -10.08
C GLU A 110 8.05 -3.95 -10.26
N ALA A 111 8.50 -3.10 -11.18
CA ALA A 111 9.93 -2.87 -11.40
C ALA A 111 10.62 -2.30 -10.15
N VAL A 112 10.02 -1.30 -9.50
CA VAL A 112 10.58 -0.69 -8.28
C VAL A 112 10.51 -1.65 -7.10
N GLU A 113 9.40 -2.37 -6.93
CA GLU A 113 9.23 -3.34 -5.84
C GLU A 113 10.23 -4.50 -5.95
N ALA A 114 10.42 -5.04 -7.15
CA ALA A 114 11.41 -6.08 -7.39
C ALA A 114 12.84 -5.60 -7.08
N LEU A 115 13.17 -4.35 -7.44
CA LEU A 115 14.46 -3.75 -7.10
C LEU A 115 14.63 -3.60 -5.59
N ILE A 116 13.61 -3.13 -4.87
CA ILE A 116 13.63 -3.00 -3.40
C ILE A 116 13.83 -4.37 -2.75
N CYS A 117 13.09 -5.39 -3.20
CA CYS A 117 13.25 -6.76 -2.72
C CYS A 117 14.69 -7.26 -2.92
N LYS A 118 15.24 -7.09 -4.14
CA LYS A 118 16.62 -7.47 -4.46
C LYS A 118 17.65 -6.77 -3.56
N CYS A 119 17.52 -5.45 -3.40
CA CYS A 119 18.41 -4.66 -2.54
C CYS A 119 18.29 -5.08 -1.07
N THR A 120 17.08 -5.40 -0.60
CA THR A 120 16.81 -5.84 0.77
C THR A 120 17.44 -7.21 1.04
N THR A 121 17.23 -8.18 0.13
CA THR A 121 17.87 -9.50 0.20
C THR A 121 19.38 -9.39 0.26
N SER A 122 19.97 -8.54 -0.60
CA SER A 122 21.42 -8.29 -0.60
C SER A 122 21.91 -7.62 0.68
N ALA A 123 21.20 -6.62 1.20
CA ALA A 123 21.60 -5.89 2.40
C ALA A 123 21.50 -6.74 3.68
N LEU A 124 20.55 -7.67 3.72
CA LEU A 124 20.38 -8.62 4.80
C LEU A 124 21.32 -9.84 4.70
N GLY A 125 22.08 -9.96 3.60
CA GLY A 125 22.97 -11.11 3.38
C GLY A 125 22.21 -12.44 3.33
N LEU A 126 20.95 -12.42 2.87
CA LEU A 126 20.11 -13.61 2.83
C LEU A 126 20.69 -14.64 1.86
N SER A 127 20.74 -15.89 2.31
CA SER A 127 21.15 -17.00 1.46
C SER A 127 20.09 -17.28 0.39
N PRO A 128 20.42 -17.97 -0.71
CA PRO A 128 19.42 -18.39 -1.71
C PRO A 128 18.27 -19.23 -1.15
N ASN A 129 18.48 -19.86 0.02
CA ASN A 129 17.51 -20.69 0.72
C ASN A 129 16.68 -19.90 1.76
N SER A 130 17.01 -18.63 1.98
CA SER A 130 16.31 -17.76 2.91
C SER A 130 15.13 -17.10 2.20
N SER A 131 13.94 -17.17 2.81
CA SER A 131 12.75 -16.53 2.27
C SER A 131 12.65 -15.07 2.74
N LEU A 132 12.60 -14.14 1.79
CA LEU A 132 12.10 -12.80 2.04
C LEU A 132 10.62 -12.77 1.65
N LEU A 133 9.73 -12.56 2.62
CA LEU A 133 8.30 -12.35 2.38
C LEU A 133 8.02 -10.86 2.24
N SER A 134 7.58 -10.46 1.05
CA SER A 134 7.12 -9.11 0.77
C SER A 134 5.59 -9.08 0.75
N THR A 135 5.02 -8.12 1.47
CA THR A 135 3.57 -7.94 1.60
C THR A 135 3.17 -6.60 1.00
N ILE A 136 2.33 -6.64 -0.05
CA ILE A 136 1.82 -5.46 -0.73
C ILE A 136 0.35 -5.27 -0.37
N ALA A 137 0.01 -4.12 0.21
CA ALA A 137 -1.37 -3.70 0.37
C ALA A 137 -1.91 -3.13 -0.95
N VAL A 138 -3.03 -3.68 -1.43
CA VAL A 138 -3.68 -3.22 -2.66
C VAL A 138 -5.11 -2.77 -2.38
N ASN A 139 -5.52 -1.67 -3.01
CA ASN A 139 -6.89 -1.17 -2.93
C ASN A 139 -7.85 -2.16 -3.59
N LEU A 140 -8.84 -2.63 -2.83
CA LEU A 140 -9.83 -3.59 -3.29
C LEU A 140 -10.97 -2.92 -4.09
N CYS A 141 -11.21 -1.62 -3.93
CA CYS A 141 -12.41 -0.96 -4.45
C CYS A 141 -12.66 -1.22 -5.94
N LYS A 142 -11.61 -1.11 -6.77
CA LYS A 142 -11.67 -1.33 -8.22
C LYS A 142 -11.62 -2.80 -8.64
N LYS A 143 -11.37 -3.70 -7.70
CA LYS A 143 -11.19 -5.15 -7.93
C LYS A 143 -12.41 -5.97 -7.52
N MET A 144 -13.40 -5.35 -6.87
CA MET A 144 -14.67 -5.97 -6.56
C MET A 144 -15.56 -6.05 -7.80
N ASP A 145 -16.48 -7.01 -7.79
CA ASP A 145 -17.55 -7.12 -8.79
C ASP A 145 -18.92 -7.12 -8.07
N PRO A 146 -19.71 -6.04 -8.19
CA PRO A 146 -19.40 -4.81 -8.92
C PRO A 146 -18.32 -3.95 -8.22
N PRO A 147 -17.57 -3.11 -8.96
CA PRO A 147 -16.61 -2.19 -8.37
C PRO A 147 -17.28 -1.21 -7.41
N VAL A 148 -16.69 -0.97 -6.25
CA VAL A 148 -17.19 0.03 -5.30
C VAL A 148 -16.53 1.40 -5.53
N PRO A 149 -17.21 2.52 -5.20
CA PRO A 149 -16.65 3.86 -5.37
C PRO A 149 -15.31 4.03 -4.66
N ASN A 150 -14.37 4.76 -5.28
CA ASN A 150 -13.08 5.08 -4.66
C ASN A 150 -13.20 5.97 -3.42
N LYS A 151 -14.35 6.66 -3.25
CA LYS A 151 -14.69 7.48 -2.08
C LYS A 151 -15.36 6.69 -0.95
N THR A 152 -15.50 5.37 -1.10
CA THR A 152 -16.00 4.51 -0.01
C THR A 152 -15.11 4.65 1.22
N LEU A 153 -15.73 4.90 2.38
CA LEU A 153 -15.03 5.00 3.66
C LEU A 153 -14.70 3.62 4.22
N GLY A 154 -13.48 3.44 4.74
CA GLY A 154 -13.08 2.23 5.46
C GLY A 154 -11.87 1.50 4.86
N ASN A 155 -11.57 0.33 5.43
CA ASN A 155 -10.39 -0.48 5.08
C ASN A 155 -10.70 -1.49 3.98
N MET A 156 -10.80 -1.01 2.73
CA MET A 156 -10.93 -1.87 1.56
C MET A 156 -9.55 -2.24 1.00
N ILE A 157 -8.82 -3.11 1.71
CA ILE A 157 -7.48 -3.55 1.31
C ILE A 157 -7.37 -5.07 1.25
N ILE A 158 -6.60 -5.57 0.31
CA ILE A 158 -6.13 -6.96 0.26
C ILE A 158 -4.60 -6.98 0.30
N PHE A 159 -4.03 -7.96 0.98
CA PHE A 159 -2.59 -8.16 1.04
C PHE A 159 -2.18 -9.25 0.05
N PHE A 160 -1.31 -8.90 -0.89
CA PHE A 160 -0.61 -9.87 -1.72
C PHE A 160 0.74 -10.18 -1.08
N ILE A 161 1.01 -11.46 -0.85
CA ILE A 161 2.25 -11.93 -0.24
C ILE A 161 3.01 -12.73 -1.28
N PHE A 162 4.28 -12.41 -1.50
CA PHE A 162 5.16 -13.18 -2.38
C PHE A 162 6.53 -13.37 -1.72
N GLY A 163 7.17 -14.48 -2.05
CA GLY A 163 8.47 -14.88 -1.51
C GLY A 163 9.53 -14.97 -2.60
N SER A 164 10.74 -14.52 -2.30
CA SER A 164 11.93 -14.92 -3.07
C SER A 164 12.55 -16.13 -2.37
N GLY A 165 12.53 -17.29 -3.02
CA GLY A 165 13.19 -18.51 -2.57
C GLY A 165 13.75 -19.26 -3.78
N GLY A 166 14.96 -19.81 -3.66
CA GLY A 166 15.59 -20.57 -4.73
C GLY A 166 14.71 -21.76 -5.14
N ALA A 167 14.45 -21.89 -6.45
CA ALA A 167 13.95 -23.13 -7.02
C ALA A 167 15.02 -24.20 -6.80
N GLY A 168 14.84 -25.05 -5.79
CA GLY A 168 15.61 -26.28 -5.67
C GLY A 168 15.41 -27.07 -6.95
N SER A 169 16.48 -27.26 -7.71
CA SER A 169 16.51 -28.15 -8.86
C SER A 169 16.16 -29.56 -8.37
N GLY A 170 14.90 -29.96 -8.55
CA GLY A 170 14.51 -31.35 -8.44
C GLY A 170 15.14 -32.12 -9.58
N SER A 171 16.32 -32.70 -9.34
CA SER A 171 16.86 -33.75 -10.18
C SER A 171 15.87 -34.93 -10.15
N GLY A 172 15.03 -35.02 -11.16
CA GLY A 172 14.21 -36.20 -11.43
C GLY A 172 15.13 -37.37 -11.79
N GLY A 173 15.53 -38.13 -10.78
CA GLY A 173 16.21 -39.40 -10.95
C GLY A 173 15.23 -40.42 -11.50
N SER A 174 15.43 -40.81 -12.76
CA SER A 174 14.82 -41.96 -13.39
C SER A 174 15.12 -43.23 -12.60
N GLY A 175 14.09 -43.96 -12.20
CA GLY A 175 14.20 -45.29 -11.58
C GLY A 175 13.15 -46.20 -12.18
N VAL A 176 13.56 -46.97 -13.19
CA VAL A 176 12.82 -48.08 -13.81
C VAL A 176 13.12 -49.37 -13.02
N GLY A 177 12.10 -50.23 -12.88
CA GLY A 177 12.20 -51.64 -12.47
C GLY A 177 11.15 -51.95 -11.39
N GLY A 178 10.13 -52.79 -11.58
CA GLY A 178 10.05 -54.02 -12.37
C GLY A 178 10.16 -55.20 -11.42
N GLY A 179 9.02 -55.84 -11.09
CA GLY A 179 8.90 -56.99 -10.19
C GLY A 179 7.57 -57.01 -9.47
#